data_AF-A0A968PFB0-F1
#
_entry.id   AF-A0A968PFB0-F1
#
_cell.length_a   1.000
_cell.length_b   1.000
_cell.length_c   1.000
_cell.angle_alpha   90.00
_cell.angle_beta   90.00
_cell.angle_gamma   90.00
#
_symmetry.space_group_name_H-M   'P 1'
#
loop_
_entity.id
_entity.type
_entity.pdbx_description
1 polymer ?
#
loop_
_entity_poly.entity_id
_entity_poly.type
_entity_poly.pdbx_seq_one_letter_code
_entity_poly.pdbx_strand_id
1 'polypeptide(L)'
;MGDAGPLPSLRLKSYRAGQQWVQYLHMLHVQSGEPHWKIARWLQSELALTTSFTRTHAADAGATTWNNLDPSQLERLRIRVGAWLERN
;
A
#
# COMPACT_ATOMS: atom_id res chain seq x y z
N MET A 1 3.72 -15.03 35.21
CA MET A 1 4.20 -14.40 33.96
C MET A 1 3.45 -15.06 32.83
N GLY A 2 2.54 -14.33 32.17
CA GLY A 2 1.77 -14.89 31.05
C GLY A 2 2.66 -14.98 29.82
N ASP A 3 2.64 -16.12 29.14
CA ASP A 3 3.34 -16.33 27.87
C ASP A 3 2.99 -15.19 26.91
N ALA A 4 4.02 -14.49 26.44
CA ALA A 4 3.86 -13.58 25.32
C ALA A 4 3.38 -14.44 24.14
N GLY A 5 2.10 -14.34 23.81
CA GLY A 5 1.50 -15.07 22.70
C GLY A 5 2.30 -14.90 21.39
N PRO A 6 1.99 -15.70 20.35
CA PRO A 6 2.83 -15.82 19.17
C PRO A 6 3.20 -14.46 18.57
N LEU A 7 4.50 -14.19 18.45
CA LEU A 7 5.01 -12.96 17.85
C LEU A 7 4.67 -12.96 16.35
N PRO A 8 3.84 -12.01 15.87
CA PRO A 8 3.48 -11.98 14.46
C PRO A 8 4.70 -11.67 13.60
N SER A 9 4.91 -12.50 12.58
CA SER A 9 5.99 -12.33 11.63
C SER A 9 5.87 -10.99 10.88
N LEU A 10 7.01 -10.44 10.46
CA LEU A 10 7.03 -9.23 9.62
C LEU A 10 6.13 -9.40 8.39
N ARG A 11 6.17 -10.58 7.76
CA ARG A 11 5.32 -10.92 6.61
C ARG A 11 3.82 -10.80 6.94
N LEU A 12 3.39 -11.29 8.10
CA LEU A 12 1.98 -11.20 8.51
C LEU A 12 1.55 -9.75 8.77
N LYS A 13 2.43 -8.94 9.38
CA LYS A 13 2.17 -7.51 9.60
C LYS A 13 2.04 -6.77 8.27
N SER A 14 2.96 -6.98 7.34
CA SER A 14 2.92 -6.35 6.00
C SER A 14 1.67 -6.77 5.21
N TYR A 15 1.28 -8.05 5.30
CA TYR A 15 0.06 -8.55 4.64
C TYR A 15 -1.20 -7.85 5.18
N ARG A 16 -1.35 -7.77 6.50
CA ARG A 16 -2.50 -7.08 7.12
C ARG A 16 -2.53 -5.59 6.82
N ALA A 17 -1.37 -4.93 6.81
CA ALA A 17 -1.27 -3.53 6.39
C ALA A 17 -1.79 -3.34 4.95
N GLY A 18 -1.40 -4.23 4.03
CA GLY A 18 -1.92 -4.24 2.66
C GLY A 18 -3.44 -4.43 2.59
N GLN A 19 -4.01 -5.32 3.40
CA GLN A 19 -5.48 -5.50 3.46
C GLN A 19 -6.19 -4.24 3.94
N GLN A 20 -5.67 -3.56 4.95
CA GLN A 20 -6.24 -2.30 5.45
C GLN A 20 -6.22 -1.20 4.38
N TRP A 21 -5.15 -1.14 3.58
CA TRP A 21 -5.07 -0.22 2.45
C TRP A 21 -6.15 -0.44 1.41
N VAL A 22 -6.37 -1.68 1.00
CA VAL A 22 -7.43 -2.01 0.05
C VAL A 22 -8.79 -1.57 0.57
N GLN A 23 -9.05 -1.76 1.87
CA GLN A 23 -10.30 -1.30 2.50
C GLN A 23 -10.45 0.23 2.45
N TYR A 24 -9.39 0.98 2.80
CA TYR A 24 -9.43 2.45 2.78
C TYR A 24 -9.66 3.00 1.37
N LEU A 25 -9.02 2.41 0.35
CA LEU A 25 -9.22 2.81 -1.04
C LEU A 25 -10.62 2.46 -1.55
N HIS A 26 -11.17 1.33 -1.09
CA HIS A 26 -12.55 0.98 -1.39
C HIS A 26 -13.55 1.93 -0.73
N MET A 27 -13.35 2.29 0.54
CA MET A 27 -14.16 3.30 1.22
C MET A 27 -14.07 4.65 0.51
N LEU A 28 -12.85 5.04 0.10
CA LEU A 28 -12.63 6.27 -0.68
C LEU A 28 -13.40 6.24 -2.00
N HIS A 29 -13.40 5.13 -2.72
CA HIS A 29 -14.22 4.95 -3.92
C HIS A 29 -15.71 5.17 -3.65
N VAL A 30 -16.24 4.45 -2.66
CA VAL A 30 -17.67 4.48 -2.33
C VAL A 30 -18.12 5.88 -1.91
N GLN A 31 -17.32 6.55 -1.08
CA GLN A 31 -17.71 7.82 -0.47
C GLN A 31 -17.42 9.03 -1.37
N SER A 32 -16.35 9.01 -2.15
CA SER A 32 -16.08 10.09 -3.14
C SER A 32 -16.92 9.96 -4.41
N GLY A 33 -17.47 8.77 -4.69
CA GLY A 33 -18.13 8.44 -5.95
C GLY A 33 -17.17 8.33 -7.15
N GLU A 34 -15.86 8.49 -6.94
CA GLU A 34 -14.87 8.45 -8.01
C GLU A 34 -14.55 7.01 -8.41
N PRO A 35 -14.47 6.69 -9.71
CA PRO A 35 -14.21 5.32 -10.14
C PRO A 35 -12.79 4.85 -9.77
N HIS A 36 -12.62 3.54 -9.57
CA HIS A 36 -11.35 2.92 -9.14
C HIS A 36 -10.13 3.36 -9.96
N TRP A 37 -10.28 3.53 -11.28
CA TRP A 37 -9.17 3.93 -12.15
C TRP A 37 -8.68 5.36 -11.87
N LYS A 38 -9.56 6.26 -11.43
CA LYS A 38 -9.20 7.64 -11.11
C LYS A 38 -8.45 7.71 -9.79
N ILE A 39 -8.92 6.95 -8.79
CA ILE A 39 -8.19 6.76 -7.52
C ILE A 39 -6.82 6.13 -7.78
N ALA A 40 -6.74 5.11 -8.64
CA ALA A 40 -5.47 4.48 -9.01
C ALA A 40 -4.49 5.47 -9.67
N ARG A 41 -4.96 6.32 -10.59
CA ARG A 41 -4.11 7.37 -11.20
C ARG A 41 -3.64 8.39 -10.18
N TRP A 42 -4.52 8.84 -9.29
CA TRP A 42 -4.15 9.74 -8.21
C TRP A 42 -3.09 9.14 -7.28
N LEU A 43 -3.24 7.87 -6.89
CA LEU A 43 -2.24 7.15 -6.09
C LEU A 43 -0.88 7.05 -6.79
N GLN A 44 -0.87 6.74 -8.09
CA GLN A 44 0.35 6.67 -8.88
C GLN A 44 1.08 8.01 -8.93
N SER A 45 0.34 9.12 -9.10
CA SER A 45 0.93 10.46 -9.09
C SER A 45 1.46 10.87 -7.72
N GLU A 46 0.72 10.56 -6.65
CA GLU A 46 1.06 10.98 -5.28
C GLU A 46 2.30 10.25 -4.75
N LEU A 47 2.45 8.98 -5.12
CA LEU A 47 3.53 8.10 -4.64
C LEU A 47 4.68 7.96 -5.64
N ALA A 48 4.64 8.63 -6.79
CA ALA A 48 5.61 8.52 -7.87
C ALA A 48 6.02 7.07 -8.16
N LEU A 49 5.01 6.17 -8.22
CA LEU A 49 5.21 4.72 -8.31
C LEU A 49 5.95 4.37 -9.61
N THR A 50 7.24 4.11 -9.48
CA THR A 50 8.13 3.74 -10.58
C THR A 50 8.73 2.37 -10.27
N THR A 51 8.49 1.41 -11.17
CA THR A 51 9.07 0.07 -11.05
C THR A 51 10.35 -0.04 -11.85
N SER A 52 11.35 -0.76 -11.35
CA SER A 52 12.35 -1.40 -12.18
C SER A 52 12.20 -2.92 -12.11
N PHE A 53 12.41 -3.58 -13.23
CA PHE A 53 12.47 -5.04 -13.31
C PHE A 53 13.93 -5.43 -13.56
N THR A 54 14.50 -6.20 -12.66
CA THR A 54 15.88 -6.70 -12.77
C THR A 54 15.83 -8.20 -12.97
N ARG A 55 16.54 -8.70 -13.98
CA ARG A 55 16.72 -10.13 -14.23
C ARG A 55 18.20 -10.39 -14.40
N THR A 56 18.79 -11.19 -13.51
CA THR A 56 20.23 -11.38 -13.50
C THR A 56 20.65 -12.43 -14.53
N HIS A 57 19.86 -13.50 -14.73
CA HIS A 57 20.13 -14.56 -15.71
C HIS A 57 18.84 -15.15 -16.33
N ALA A 58 18.96 -15.96 -17.39
CA ALA A 58 17.81 -16.51 -18.11
C ALA A 58 16.91 -17.45 -17.26
N ALA A 59 17.44 -18.11 -16.23
CA ALA A 59 16.66 -18.94 -15.31
C ALA A 59 16.08 -18.15 -14.12
N ASP A 60 16.45 -16.88 -13.97
CA ASP A 60 15.94 -16.01 -12.91
C ASP A 60 14.51 -15.56 -13.26
N ALA A 61 13.60 -15.72 -12.31
CA ALA A 61 12.22 -15.23 -12.39
C ALA A 61 12.15 -13.69 -12.42
N GLY A 62 13.26 -13.04 -12.05
CA GLY A 62 13.39 -11.59 -11.99
C GLY A 62 12.76 -11.01 -10.73
N ALA A 63 13.18 -9.79 -10.41
CA ALA A 63 12.70 -9.03 -9.27
C ALA A 63 12.15 -7.69 -9.74
N THR A 64 10.96 -7.34 -9.25
CA THR A 64 10.41 -5.99 -9.41
C THR A 64 10.67 -5.21 -8.13
N THR A 65 11.31 -4.06 -8.25
CA THR A 65 11.52 -3.13 -7.14
C THR A 65 10.82 -1.80 -7.44
N TRP A 66 10.38 -1.13 -6.38
CA TRP A 66 9.87 0.23 -6.46
C TRP A 66 11.04 1.18 -6.21
N ASN A 67 11.37 2.02 -7.20
CA ASN A 67 12.62 2.77 -7.19
C ASN A 67 12.63 3.92 -6.17
N ASN A 68 11.50 4.60 -5.99
CA ASN A 68 11.41 5.85 -5.21
C ASN A 68 10.32 5.81 -4.12
N LEU A 69 9.91 4.61 -3.68
CA LEU A 69 8.84 4.47 -2.70
C LEU A 69 9.41 4.37 -1.28
N ASP A 70 9.24 5.43 -0.50
CA ASP A 70 9.54 5.43 0.94
C ASP A 70 8.31 4.93 1.72
N PRO A 71 8.44 3.91 2.59
CA PRO A 71 7.36 3.45 3.46
C PRO A 71 6.64 4.57 4.24
N SER A 72 7.35 5.65 4.57
CA SER A 72 6.78 6.81 5.27
C SER A 72 5.77 7.59 4.40
N GLN A 73 5.94 7.59 3.08
CA GLN A 73 4.99 8.21 2.14
C GLN A 73 3.66 7.46 2.13
N LEU A 74 3.72 6.13 2.16
CA LEU A 74 2.52 5.30 2.30
C LEU A 74 1.80 5.68 3.60
N GLU A 75 2.49 5.65 4.74
CA GLU A 75 1.83 5.95 6.03
C GLU A 75 1.20 7.35 6.06
N ARG A 76 1.88 8.37 5.54
CA ARG A 76 1.31 9.73 5.41
C ARG A 76 0.05 9.75 4.56
N LEU A 77 0.06 9.05 3.43
CA LEU A 77 -1.10 8.93 2.56
C LEU A 77 -2.27 8.23 3.28
N ARG A 78 -1.99 7.20 4.08
CA ARG A 78 -3.00 6.43 4.83
C ARG A 78 -3.76 7.34 5.79
N ILE A 79 -2.99 8.12 6.57
CA ILE A 79 -3.52 9.09 7.52
C ILE A 79 -4.36 10.13 6.79
N ARG A 80 -3.90 10.63 5.64
CA ARG A 80 -4.62 11.63 4.85
C ARG A 80 -5.96 11.12 4.32
N VAL A 81 -5.97 9.91 3.76
CA VAL A 81 -7.20 9.23 3.30
C VAL A 81 -8.13 8.98 4.47
N GLY A 82 -7.63 8.44 5.59
CA GLY A 82 -8.42 8.21 6.79
C GLY A 82 -9.07 9.49 7.33
N ALA A 83 -8.31 10.57 7.42
CA ALA A 83 -8.82 11.85 7.89
C ALA A 83 -9.82 12.48 6.90
N TRP A 84 -9.69 12.20 5.60
CA TRP A 84 -10.70 12.61 4.61
C TRP A 84 -11.98 11.79 4.77
N LEU A 85 -11.89 10.47 4.94
CA LEU A 85 -13.03 9.57 5.15
C LEU A 85 -13.82 9.91 6.43
N GLU A 86 -13.13 10.37 7.48
CA GLU A 86 -13.77 10.79 8.74
C GLU A 86 -14.57 12.09 8.62
N ARG A 87 -14.14 13.00 7.73
CA ARG A 87 -14.74 14.35 7.59
C ARG A 87 -15.87 14.43 6.57
N ASN A 88 -15.95 13.48 5.64
CA ASN A 88 -16.98 13.44 4.60
C ASN A 88 -17.96 12.31 4.88
#